data_AF-A0A498R5Y0-F1
#
_entry.id   AF-A0A498R5Y0-F1
#
_cell.length_a   1.000
_cell.length_b   1.000
_cell.length_c   1.000
_cell.angle_alpha   90.00
_cell.angle_beta   90.00
_cell.angle_gamma   90.00
#
_symmetry.space_group_name_H-M   'P 1'
#
loop_
_entity.id
_entity.type
_entity.pdbx_description
1 polymer ?
#
loop_
_entity_poly.entity_id
_entity_poly.type
_entity_poly.pdbx_seq_one_letter_code
_entity_poly.pdbx_strand_id
1 'polypeptide(L)'
;MKACSYEGRIAERDGFCRPGENGSRDLTRAGTQWETCQINYEVCDGKWGFYPREIVHFTAQAFGPRGNYCAGRSPEFEVSVFTYSGRPSNKCTEHNLALQVLADELIKENWQPLESGGHDWFSLRFRRLVK
;
A
#
# COMPACT_ATOMS: atom_id res chain seq x y z
N MET A 1 4.92 5.77 -44.36
CA MET A 1 4.13 6.80 -43.68
C MET A 1 4.85 7.19 -42.39
N LYS A 2 5.18 8.48 -42.28
CA LYS A 2 5.65 9.31 -41.15
C LYS A 2 6.58 8.70 -40.08
N ALA A 3 7.85 9.15 -40.18
CA ALA A 3 8.78 9.33 -39.08
C ALA A 3 8.33 10.49 -38.16
N CYS A 4 8.65 10.40 -36.87
CA CYS A 4 8.67 11.54 -35.94
C CYS A 4 10.12 11.89 -35.63
N SER A 5 10.65 12.90 -36.32
CA SER A 5 11.78 13.72 -35.87
C SER A 5 11.25 14.80 -34.93
N TYR A 6 11.90 15.00 -33.79
CA TYR A 6 11.90 16.29 -33.11
C TYR A 6 13.28 16.53 -32.49
N GLU A 7 14.09 17.32 -33.21
CA GLU A 7 15.32 17.92 -32.72
C GLU A 7 14.96 19.16 -31.89
N GLY A 8 15.43 19.22 -30.65
CA GLY A 8 15.15 20.30 -29.71
C GLY A 8 16.37 20.71 -28.91
N ARG A 9 17.27 21.45 -29.58
CA ARG A 9 18.32 22.37 -29.10
C ARG A 9 18.70 22.37 -27.61
N ILE A 10 19.97 22.00 -27.41
CA ILE A 10 20.84 22.23 -26.27
C ILE A 10 21.11 23.74 -26.16
N ALA A 11 20.93 24.31 -24.97
CA ALA A 11 21.50 25.61 -24.61
C ALA A 11 22.45 25.39 -23.44
N GLU A 12 23.73 25.26 -23.76
CA GLU A 12 24.84 25.42 -22.82
C GLU A 12 24.82 26.83 -22.24
N ARG A 13 24.80 26.92 -20.91
CA ARG A 13 25.44 28.02 -20.19
C ARG A 13 26.22 27.43 -19.03
N ASP A 14 27.53 27.51 -19.18
CA ASP A 14 28.52 27.45 -18.11
C ASP A 14 28.11 28.29 -16.90
N GLY A 15 28.42 27.77 -15.70
CA GLY A 15 28.47 28.62 -14.51
C GLY A 15 28.31 27.89 -13.20
N PHE A 16 29.45 27.50 -12.62
CA PHE A 16 29.67 27.23 -11.19
C PHE A 16 29.19 25.88 -10.63
N CYS A 17 30.07 24.88 -10.72
CA CYS A 17 30.16 23.83 -9.71
C CYS A 17 30.61 24.46 -8.38
N ARG A 18 29.70 24.65 -7.42
CA ARG A 18 30.06 24.78 -6.01
C ARG A 18 30.18 23.37 -5.42
N PRO A 19 31.34 22.98 -4.83
CA PRO A 19 31.36 21.87 -3.90
C PRO A 19 30.63 22.32 -2.63
N GLY A 20 29.32 22.02 -2.58
CA GLY A 20 28.55 22.11 -1.36
C GLY A 20 28.91 20.95 -0.45
N GLU A 21 30.04 21.06 0.24
CA GLU A 21 30.24 20.36 1.50
C GLU A 21 29.15 20.82 2.47
N ASN A 22 28.08 20.03 2.57
CA ASN A 22 27.28 19.99 3.77
C ASN A 22 26.93 18.54 4.01
N GLY A 23 27.78 17.90 4.81
CA GLY A 23 27.51 16.61 5.36
C GLY A 23 26.26 16.69 6.22
N SER A 24 25.14 16.24 5.68
CA SER A 24 24.18 15.52 6.50
C SER A 24 24.67 14.08 6.56
N ARG A 25 25.66 13.87 7.42
CA ARG A 25 25.69 12.67 8.25
C ARG A 25 24.40 12.70 9.05
N ASP A 26 23.28 12.31 8.43
CA ASP A 26 22.19 11.69 9.14
C ASP A 26 22.71 10.32 9.59
N LEU A 27 23.66 10.37 10.52
CA LEU A 27 23.84 9.33 11.52
C LEU A 27 22.57 9.40 12.32
N THR A 28 21.56 8.74 11.76
CA THR A 28 20.27 8.46 12.36
C THR A 28 20.60 8.05 13.77
N ARG A 29 20.35 8.97 14.70
CA ARG A 29 20.21 8.63 16.11
C ARG A 29 19.30 7.43 16.08
N ALA A 30 19.77 6.28 16.56
CA ALA A 30 19.01 5.04 16.71
C ALA A 30 17.90 5.26 17.76
N GLY A 31 17.06 6.25 17.50
CA GLY A 31 15.85 6.56 18.21
C GLY A 31 14.80 5.72 17.54
N THR A 32 14.31 4.74 18.27
CA THR A 32 13.02 4.09 18.10
C THR A 32 12.08 4.85 17.17
N GLN A 33 11.97 4.41 15.91
CA GLN A 33 11.03 4.97 14.96
C GLN A 33 9.81 4.06 14.87
N TRP A 34 8.64 4.64 14.69
CA TRP A 34 7.40 3.88 14.51
C TRP A 34 7.06 3.81 13.03
N GLU A 35 6.76 2.61 12.55
CA GLU A 35 6.05 2.40 11.30
C GLU A 35 4.57 2.21 11.61
N THR A 36 3.71 2.75 10.76
CA THR A 36 2.27 2.50 10.79
C THR A 36 1.88 1.70 9.56
N CYS A 37 0.86 0.87 9.67
CA CYS A 37 0.33 0.10 8.57
C CYS A 37 -1.18 0.27 8.53
N GLN A 38 -1.75 0.40 7.34
CA GLN A 38 -3.18 0.47 7.11
C GLN A 38 -3.58 -0.60 6.11
N ILE A 39 -4.64 -1.35 6.42
CA ILE A 39 -5.24 -2.28 5.48
C ILE A 39 -6.14 -1.51 4.51
N ASN A 40 -5.96 -1.77 3.21
CA ASN A 40 -6.76 -1.25 2.12
C ASN A 40 -7.40 -2.40 1.36
N TYR A 41 -8.52 -2.11 0.69
CA TYR A 41 -9.20 -3.03 -0.22
C TYR A 41 -8.83 -2.69 -1.66
N GLU A 42 -8.33 -3.67 -2.40
CA GLU A 42 -7.92 -3.50 -3.79
C GLU A 42 -8.62 -4.52 -4.70
N VAL A 43 -8.98 -4.08 -5.90
CA VAL A 43 -9.55 -4.92 -6.95
C VAL A 43 -8.41 -5.33 -7.89
N CYS A 44 -8.13 -6.63 -7.97
CA CYS A 44 -7.08 -7.20 -8.80
C CYS A 44 -7.49 -7.28 -10.27
N ASP A 45 -8.64 -7.90 -10.51
CA ASP A 45 -9.11 -8.20 -11.86
C ASP A 45 -10.63 -8.22 -11.92
N GLY A 46 -11.17 -7.86 -13.08
CA GLY A 46 -12.60 -7.79 -13.33
C GLY A 46 -12.96 -8.59 -14.57
N LYS A 47 -13.65 -9.72 -14.40
CA LYS A 47 -14.21 -10.46 -15.54
C LYS A 47 -15.53 -9.82 -15.93
N TRP A 48 -15.51 -9.08 -17.04
CA TRP A 48 -16.70 -8.52 -17.67
C TRP A 48 -17.43 -9.61 -18.46
N GLY A 49 -18.65 -9.96 -18.04
CA GLY A 49 -19.50 -10.95 -18.69
C GLY A 49 -20.94 -10.91 -18.17
N PHE A 50 -21.77 -11.86 -18.59
CA PHE A 50 -23.17 -11.97 -18.11
C PHE A 50 -23.26 -12.10 -16.57
N TYR A 51 -22.21 -12.62 -15.94
CA TYR A 51 -22.05 -12.66 -14.49
C TYR A 51 -20.74 -11.96 -14.12
N PRO A 52 -20.76 -10.64 -13.86
CA PRO A 52 -19.58 -9.91 -13.46
C PRO A 52 -19.01 -10.49 -12.17
N ARG A 53 -17.71 -10.80 -12.19
CA ARG A 53 -16.96 -11.23 -11.00
C ARG A 53 -15.74 -10.36 -10.87
N GLU A 54 -15.54 -9.84 -9.67
CA GLU A 54 -14.36 -9.08 -9.29
C GLU A 54 -13.49 -9.97 -8.42
N ILE A 55 -12.23 -10.12 -8.79
CA ILE A 55 -11.22 -10.74 -7.94
C ILE A 55 -10.60 -9.62 -7.13
N VAL A 56 -10.64 -9.73 -5.81
CA VAL A 56 -10.22 -8.68 -4.89
C VAL A 56 -9.36 -9.25 -3.78
N HIS A 57 -8.58 -8.40 -3.14
CA HIS A 57 -7.80 -8.74 -1.95
C HIS A 57 -7.70 -7.55 -1.00
N PHE A 58 -7.23 -7.83 0.20
CA PHE A 58 -6.77 -6.81 1.14
C PHE A 58 -5.26 -6.66 1.07
N THR A 59 -4.77 -5.41 1.06
CA THR A 59 -3.35 -5.10 1.14
C THR A 59 -3.04 -4.32 2.40
N ALA A 60 -2.03 -4.75 3.12
CA ALA A 60 -1.46 -4.01 4.24
C ALA A 60 -0.38 -3.05 3.70
N GLN A 61 -0.66 -1.75 3.70
CA GLN A 61 0.29 -0.72 3.26
C GLN A 61 0.94 -0.08 4.48
N ALA A 62 2.26 -0.21 4.58
CA ALA A 62 3.07 0.36 5.64
C ALA A 62 3.68 1.70 5.24
N PHE A 63 3.77 2.60 6.21
CA PHE A 63 4.28 3.96 6.12
C PHE A 63 5.27 4.19 7.26
N GLY A 64 6.43 4.75 6.93
CA GLY A 64 7.39 5.16 7.95
C GLY A 64 8.72 5.61 7.38
N PRO A 65 9.81 5.51 8.15
CA PRO A 65 11.11 6.09 7.78
C PRO A 65 11.74 5.43 6.55
N ARG A 66 11.37 4.18 6.25
CA ARG A 66 11.82 3.44 5.06
C ARG A 66 11.01 3.77 3.80
N GLY A 67 10.07 4.69 3.89
CA GLY A 67 9.10 5.00 2.84
C GLY A 67 7.83 4.15 2.94
N ASN A 68 7.09 4.09 1.84
CA ASN A 68 5.82 3.37 1.75
C ASN A 68 6.04 2.02 1.06
N TYR A 69 5.55 0.93 1.65
CA TYR A 69 5.70 -0.41 1.06
C TYR A 69 4.50 -1.30 1.42
N CYS A 70 4.35 -2.42 0.70
CA CYS A 70 3.34 -3.43 1.00
C CYS A 70 3.90 -4.37 2.08
N ALA A 71 3.32 -4.34 3.28
CA ALA A 71 3.68 -5.20 4.40
C ALA A 71 3.06 -6.60 4.30
N GLY A 72 1.97 -6.76 3.54
CA GLY A 72 1.30 -8.04 3.36
C GLY A 72 0.10 -7.96 2.44
N ARG A 73 -0.37 -9.11 1.98
CA ARG A 73 -1.57 -9.26 1.15
C ARG A 73 -2.38 -10.44 1.61
N SER A 74 -3.70 -10.28 1.68
CA SER A 74 -4.58 -11.41 1.93
C SER A 74 -4.64 -12.33 0.71
N PRO A 75 -5.15 -13.57 0.87
CA PRO A 75 -5.61 -14.37 -0.25
C PRO A 75 -6.64 -13.60 -1.09
N GLU A 76 -6.62 -13.85 -2.40
CA GLU A 76 -7.61 -13.34 -3.34
C GLU A 76 -8.95 -14.04 -3.11
N PHE A 77 -10.04 -13.30 -3.25
CA PHE A 77 -11.40 -13.84 -3.18
C PHE A 77 -12.29 -13.24 -4.27
N GLU A 78 -13.28 -14.01 -4.72
CA GLU A 78 -14.22 -13.58 -5.76
C GLU A 78 -15.42 -12.87 -5.12
N VAL A 79 -15.75 -11.69 -5.63
CA VAL A 79 -16.96 -10.95 -5.27
C VAL A 79 -17.87 -10.90 -6.49
N SER A 80 -19.08 -11.43 -6.35
CA SER A 80 -20.11 -11.37 -7.39
C SER A 80 -21.00 -10.15 -7.18
N VAL A 81 -21.32 -9.43 -8.28
CA VAL A 81 -22.21 -8.26 -8.25
C VAL A 81 -23.63 -8.59 -7.79
N PHE A 82 -24.07 -9.86 -7.94
CA PHE A 82 -25.40 -10.31 -7.49
C PHE A 82 -25.48 -10.46 -5.98
N THR A 83 -24.35 -10.74 -5.33
CA THR A 83 -24.23 -10.81 -3.88
C THR A 83 -23.82 -9.48 -3.27
N TYR A 84 -23.29 -8.56 -4.09
CA TYR A 84 -22.55 -7.41 -3.57
C TYR A 84 -22.51 -6.19 -4.49
N SER A 85 -22.80 -4.99 -3.95
CA SER A 85 -22.75 -3.69 -4.62
C SER A 85 -21.36 -3.00 -4.71
N GLY A 86 -20.29 -3.73 -5.05
CA GLY A 86 -18.92 -3.21 -5.25
C GLY A 86 -18.18 -2.63 -4.04
N ARG A 87 -18.44 -3.10 -2.81
CA ARG A 87 -17.76 -2.70 -1.56
C ARG A 87 -17.39 -3.96 -0.76
N PRO A 88 -16.64 -3.85 0.34
CA PRO A 88 -16.53 -4.95 1.30
C PRO A 88 -17.59 -4.83 2.42
N SER A 89 -18.33 -5.90 2.72
CA SER A 89 -19.27 -5.99 3.86
C SER A 89 -18.75 -6.93 4.93
N ASN A 90 -18.97 -6.54 6.19
CA ASN A 90 -18.70 -7.35 7.37
C ASN A 90 -19.66 -8.55 7.52
N LYS A 91 -20.70 -8.66 6.70
CA LYS A 91 -21.62 -9.82 6.72
C LYS A 91 -21.10 -11.00 5.89
N CYS A 92 -20.13 -10.76 5.02
CA CYS A 92 -19.55 -11.81 4.18
C CYS A 92 -18.45 -12.55 4.96
N THR A 93 -18.60 -13.86 5.14
CA THR A 93 -17.61 -14.67 5.87
C THR A 93 -16.26 -14.67 5.17
N GLU A 94 -16.22 -14.72 3.83
CA GLU A 94 -14.98 -14.72 3.06
C GLU A 94 -14.17 -13.44 3.25
N HIS A 95 -14.84 -12.27 3.29
CA HIS A 95 -14.15 -11.00 3.53
C HIS A 95 -13.53 -10.94 4.92
N ASN A 96 -14.28 -11.37 5.94
CA ASN A 96 -13.79 -11.39 7.31
C ASN A 96 -12.61 -12.36 7.45
N LEU A 97 -12.69 -13.53 6.82
CA LEU A 97 -11.63 -14.53 6.86
C LEU A 97 -10.35 -14.02 6.17
N ALA A 98 -10.47 -13.42 4.99
CA ALA A 98 -9.32 -12.83 4.29
C ALA A 98 -8.67 -11.69 5.10
N LEU A 99 -9.48 -10.83 5.71
CA LEU A 99 -9.00 -9.76 6.58
C LEU A 99 -8.31 -10.31 7.84
N GLN A 100 -8.91 -11.33 8.46
CA GLN A 100 -8.37 -11.97 9.67
C GLN A 100 -7.02 -12.65 9.38
N VAL A 101 -6.90 -13.37 8.27
CA VAL A 101 -5.65 -14.00 7.85
C VAL A 101 -4.54 -12.95 7.73
N LEU A 102 -4.82 -11.84 7.04
CA LEU A 102 -3.85 -10.74 6.90
C LEU A 102 -3.50 -10.11 8.25
N ALA A 103 -4.48 -9.89 9.12
CA ALA A 103 -4.24 -9.35 10.46
C ALA A 103 -3.37 -10.28 11.31
N ASP A 104 -3.62 -11.59 11.26
CA ASP A 104 -2.84 -12.60 11.98
C ASP A 104 -1.40 -12.66 11.47
N GLU A 105 -1.18 -12.52 10.16
CA GLU A 105 0.17 -12.41 9.57
C GLU A 105 0.92 -11.17 10.05
N LEU A 106 0.25 -10.01 10.08
CA LEU A 106 0.83 -8.78 10.63
C LEU A 106 1.21 -8.96 12.11
N ILE A 107 0.35 -9.57 12.91
CA ILE A 107 0.64 -9.82 14.34
C ILE A 107 1.87 -10.74 14.50
N LYS A 108 1.99 -11.79 13.68
CA LYS A 108 3.19 -12.67 13.66
C LYS A 108 4.46 -11.90 13.32
N GLU A 109 4.36 -10.85 12.51
CA GLU A 109 5.46 -9.94 12.19
C GLU A 109 5.72 -8.84 13.25
N ASN A 110 5.13 -8.97 14.44
CA ASN A 110 5.22 -8.00 15.54
C ASN A 110 4.54 -6.64 15.25
N TRP A 111 3.57 -6.61 14.33
CA TRP A 111 2.68 -5.48 14.23
C TRP A 111 1.62 -5.51 15.35
N GLN A 112 1.45 -4.38 16.02
CA GLN A 112 0.47 -4.21 17.07
C GLN A 112 -0.76 -3.49 16.52
N PRO A 113 -1.98 -4.02 16.73
CA PRO A 113 -3.20 -3.34 16.31
C PRO A 113 -3.36 -2.03 17.09
N LEU A 114 -3.85 -0.98 16.44
CA LEU A 114 -4.31 0.23 17.11
C LEU A 114 -5.82 0.18 17.31
N GLU A 115 -6.29 0.70 18.45
CA GLU A 115 -7.72 0.83 18.74
C GLU A 115 -8.43 1.81 17.79
N SER A 116 -7.66 2.71 17.15
CA SER A 116 -8.17 3.60 16.12
C SER A 116 -8.21 2.90 14.76
N GLY A 117 -9.34 2.25 14.48
CA GLY A 117 -9.68 1.81 13.13
C GLY A 117 -9.78 2.98 12.15
N GLY A 118 -9.68 2.66 10.84
CA GLY A 118 -9.96 3.60 9.77
C GLY A 118 -11.45 3.92 9.63
N HIS A 119 -11.81 4.70 8.61
CA HIS A 119 -13.20 5.07 8.33
C HIS A 119 -14.08 3.84 8.04
N ASP A 120 -13.50 2.85 7.39
CA ASP A 120 -14.18 1.60 7.05
C ASP A 120 -13.83 0.47 8.03
N TRP A 121 -14.75 -0.49 8.18
CA TRP A 121 -14.62 -1.63 9.10
C TRP A 121 -13.41 -2.52 8.83
N PHE A 122 -12.93 -2.56 7.57
CA PHE A 122 -11.76 -3.35 7.14
C PHE A 122 -10.46 -2.53 7.16
N SER A 123 -10.54 -1.21 7.36
CA SER A 123 -9.39 -0.29 7.36
C SER A 123 -8.65 -0.32 8.69
N LEU A 124 -8.26 -1.52 9.14
CA LEU A 124 -7.53 -1.72 10.38
C LEU A 124 -6.15 -1.07 10.31
N ARG A 125 -5.71 -0.52 11.44
CA ARG A 125 -4.41 0.12 11.57
C ARG A 125 -3.52 -0.66 12.53
N PHE A 126 -2.26 -0.75 12.17
CA PHE A 126 -1.24 -1.40 12.96
C PHE A 126 -0.03 -0.48 13.11
N ARG A 127 0.79 -0.71 14.14
CA ARG A 127 2.09 -0.06 14.30
C ARG A 127 3.13 -1.08 14.71
N ARG A 128 4.37 -0.83 14.31
CA ARG A 128 5.51 -1.57 14.83
C ARG A 128 6.68 -0.65 15.11
N LEU A 129 7.55 -1.11 15.99
CA LEU A 129 8.78 -0.44 16.35
C LEU A 129 9.86 -0.86 15.36
N VAL A 130 10.49 0.10 14.68
CA VAL A 130 11.67 -0.13 13.86
C VAL A 130 12.88 0.38 14.60
N LYS A 131 13.91 -0.46 14.65
CA LYS A 131 15.22 -0.17 15.25
C LYS A 131 16.24 0.09 14.16
#